data_AF-A0A117MHB4-F1
#
_entry.id   AF-A0A117MHB4-F1
#
_cell.length_a   1.000
_cell.length_b   1.000
_cell.length_c   1.000
_cell.angle_alpha   90.00
_cell.angle_beta   90.00
_cell.angle_gamma   90.00
#
_symmetry.space_group_name_H-M   'P 1'
#
loop_
_entity.id
_entity.type
_entity.pdbx_description
1 polymer ?
#
loop_
_entity_poly.entity_id
_entity_poly.type
_entity_poly.pdbx_seq_one_letter_code
_entity_poly.pdbx_strand_id
1 'polypeptide(L)'
;MIRKGLFILLIVTVMLFAAGCVTEEPQAPPQTPAPPESLHMFDDTNNGETYTINHGDMIRLKLVENPTTGYSWDMTIPEGLTLESDEYIAPDTELAGAPGTHVWHIEAATPGTYTLDGKYIRPWEADAEPAETYTLEVIVG
;
A
#
# COMPACT_ATOMS: atom_id res chain seq x y z
N MET A 1 60.47 50.51 -45.45
CA MET A 1 60.05 51.93 -45.34
C MET A 1 58.73 51.95 -44.56
N ILE A 2 58.77 52.02 -43.21
CA ILE A 2 58.51 53.21 -42.34
C ILE A 2 57.17 53.89 -42.71
N ARG A 3 56.09 53.88 -41.90
CA ARG A 3 55.87 54.63 -40.64
C ARG A 3 54.61 54.08 -39.91
N LYS A 4 54.72 53.72 -38.61
CA LYS A 4 54.27 54.46 -37.40
C LYS A 4 52.76 54.67 -37.27
N GLY A 5 52.18 54.16 -36.18
CA GLY A 5 50.86 54.58 -35.72
C GLY A 5 50.24 53.70 -34.63
N LEU A 6 50.83 53.70 -33.44
CA LEU A 6 50.18 53.23 -32.21
C LEU A 6 48.99 54.16 -31.89
N PHE A 7 47.77 53.63 -31.81
CA PHE A 7 46.65 54.26 -31.10
C PHE A 7 45.85 53.18 -30.38
N ILE A 8 45.98 53.19 -29.06
CA ILE A 8 45.16 52.43 -28.12
C ILE A 8 43.82 53.16 -28.01
N LEU A 9 42.71 52.45 -28.22
CA LEU A 9 41.42 52.87 -27.69
C LEU A 9 40.61 51.63 -27.25
N LEU A 10 40.38 51.57 -25.94
CA LEU A 10 39.48 50.66 -25.23
C LEU A 10 38.09 50.65 -25.88
N ILE A 11 37.59 49.46 -26.28
CA ILE A 11 36.15 49.20 -26.33
C ILE A 11 35.90 47.86 -25.64
N VAL A 12 35.35 47.98 -24.44
CA VAL A 12 34.86 46.90 -23.58
C VAL A 12 33.71 46.20 -24.32
N THR A 13 33.92 44.97 -24.77
CA THR A 13 32.84 44.11 -25.24
C THR A 13 32.09 43.57 -24.04
N VAL A 14 30.93 44.17 -23.80
CA VAL A 14 29.93 43.77 -22.81
C VAL A 14 29.57 42.30 -23.05
N MET A 15 29.94 41.43 -22.09
CA MET A 15 29.39 40.09 -21.96
C MET A 15 27.88 40.24 -21.71
N LEU A 16 27.05 39.79 -22.66
CA LEU A 16 25.65 39.52 -22.39
C LEU A 16 25.59 38.32 -21.44
N PHE A 17 25.53 38.58 -20.14
CA PHE A 17 25.07 37.61 -19.17
C PHE A 17 23.55 37.48 -19.34
N ALA A 18 23.13 36.43 -20.05
CA ALA A 18 21.78 35.93 -19.88
C ALA A 18 21.71 35.38 -18.44
N ALA A 19 21.17 36.20 -17.52
CA ALA A 19 20.79 35.77 -16.19
C ALA A 19 19.63 34.78 -16.32
N GLY A 20 19.94 33.52 -16.61
CA GLY A 20 19.06 32.42 -16.29
C GLY A 20 19.07 32.29 -14.79
N CYS A 21 18.02 32.75 -14.11
CA CYS A 21 17.73 32.25 -12.78
C CYS A 21 17.45 30.75 -12.94
N VAL A 22 18.45 29.92 -12.68
CA VAL A 22 18.22 28.52 -12.33
C VAL A 22 17.51 28.56 -10.99
N THR A 23 16.21 28.36 -11.02
CA THR A 23 15.44 28.03 -9.83
C THR A 23 15.76 26.56 -9.55
N GLU A 24 16.65 26.33 -8.61
CA GLU A 24 16.90 25.00 -8.07
C GLU A 24 15.71 24.66 -7.15
N GLU A 25 14.74 23.90 -7.67
CA GLU A 25 13.74 23.26 -6.83
C GLU A 25 14.46 22.32 -5.85
N PRO A 26 14.09 22.30 -4.55
CA PRO A 26 14.62 21.31 -3.62
C PRO A 26 14.32 19.90 -4.13
N GLN A 27 15.32 19.25 -4.72
CA GLN A 27 15.17 17.86 -5.14
C GLN A 27 15.05 17.00 -3.89
N ALA A 28 13.92 16.32 -3.75
CA ALA A 28 13.77 15.23 -2.79
C ALA A 28 14.96 14.25 -2.96
N PRO A 29 15.40 13.56 -1.88
CA PRO A 29 16.51 12.61 -1.94
C PRO A 29 16.33 11.62 -3.10
N PRO A 30 17.43 11.06 -3.65
CA PRO A 30 17.33 10.07 -4.73
C PRO A 30 16.40 8.93 -4.29
N GLN A 31 15.18 8.91 -4.83
CA GLN A 31 14.27 7.79 -4.65
C GLN A 31 14.81 6.69 -5.55
N THR A 32 15.54 5.72 -4.96
CA THR A 32 15.58 4.37 -5.53
C THR A 32 14.13 3.99 -5.81
N PRO A 33 13.76 3.52 -7.02
CA PRO A 33 12.41 3.04 -7.25
C PRO A 33 12.12 1.98 -6.19
N ALA A 34 11.10 2.18 -5.36
CA ALA A 34 10.59 1.11 -4.53
C ALA A 34 10.31 -0.09 -5.44
N PRO A 35 10.64 -1.33 -5.04
CA PRO A 35 10.21 -2.51 -5.76
C PRO A 35 8.72 -2.40 -6.10
N PRO A 36 8.27 -2.85 -7.28
CA PRO A 36 6.85 -2.81 -7.58
C PRO A 36 6.11 -3.66 -6.56
N GLU A 37 5.30 -3.00 -5.72
CA GLU A 37 4.39 -3.62 -4.77
C GLU A 37 3.50 -4.59 -5.55
N SER A 38 3.62 -5.90 -5.29
CA SER A 38 2.77 -6.89 -5.93
C SER A 38 1.53 -7.12 -5.07
N LEU A 39 0.38 -7.31 -5.72
CA LEU A 39 -0.90 -7.55 -5.03
C LEU A 39 -1.21 -9.04 -4.98
N HIS A 40 -1.26 -9.59 -3.77
CA HIS A 40 -1.70 -10.96 -3.48
C HIS A 40 -3.18 -10.93 -3.08
N MET A 41 -3.99 -11.74 -3.75
CA MET A 41 -5.42 -11.84 -3.48
C MET A 41 -5.72 -13.14 -2.78
N PHE A 42 -6.40 -13.06 -1.63
CA PHE A 42 -6.86 -14.21 -0.88
C PHE A 42 -8.35 -14.13 -0.60
N ASP A 43 -8.98 -15.29 -0.48
CA ASP A 43 -10.38 -15.40 -0.11
C ASP A 43 -10.64 -16.60 0.81
N ASP A 44 -11.92 -16.95 1.00
CA ASP A 44 -12.35 -18.06 1.86
C ASP A 44 -11.69 -19.40 1.48
N THR A 45 -11.26 -19.57 0.23
CA THR A 45 -10.61 -20.81 -0.24
C THR A 45 -9.19 -20.99 0.26
N ASN A 46 -8.54 -19.93 0.74
CA ASN A 46 -7.18 -19.95 1.25
C ASN A 46 -7.09 -20.22 2.77
N ASN A 47 -8.20 -20.57 3.40
CA ASN A 47 -8.24 -20.82 4.85
C ASN A 47 -7.31 -21.97 5.25
N GLY A 48 -6.40 -21.70 6.18
CA GLY A 48 -5.40 -22.64 6.70
C GLY A 48 -4.16 -22.80 5.81
N GLU A 49 -4.02 -21.98 4.76
CA GLU A 49 -2.88 -22.04 3.85
C GLU A 49 -1.71 -21.13 4.28
N THR A 50 -0.54 -21.38 3.69
CA THR A 50 0.67 -20.59 3.89
C THR A 50 1.17 -20.06 2.56
N TYR A 51 1.53 -18.77 2.50
CA TYR A 51 2.07 -18.12 1.30
C TYR A 51 3.38 -17.38 1.60
N THR A 52 4.28 -17.36 0.61
CA THR A 52 5.50 -16.52 0.67
C THR A 52 5.31 -15.31 -0.22
N ILE A 53 5.52 -14.12 0.35
CA ILE A 53 5.39 -12.82 -0.30
C ILE A 53 6.64 -11.98 -0.02
N ASN A 54 6.84 -10.88 -0.74
CA ASN A 54 7.97 -9.99 -0.52
C ASN A 54 7.60 -8.87 0.44
N HIS A 55 8.59 -8.34 1.16
CA HIS A 55 8.44 -7.07 1.86
C HIS A 55 7.93 -5.95 0.94
N GLY A 56 6.90 -5.22 1.38
CA GLY A 56 6.22 -4.17 0.64
C GLY A 56 5.11 -4.69 -0.30
N ASP A 57 4.88 -5.99 -0.39
CA ASP A 57 3.73 -6.52 -1.12
C ASP A 57 2.41 -6.16 -0.41
N MET A 58 1.36 -6.01 -1.21
CA MET A 58 0.00 -5.78 -0.73
C MET A 58 -0.77 -7.08 -0.71
N ILE A 59 -1.54 -7.28 0.35
CA ILE A 59 -2.51 -8.35 0.50
C ILE A 59 -3.91 -7.75 0.40
N ARG A 60 -4.76 -8.36 -0.42
CA ARG A 60 -6.19 -8.11 -0.46
C ARG A 60 -6.94 -9.38 -0.06
N LEU A 61 -7.37 -9.42 1.19
CA LEU A 61 -8.15 -10.53 1.75
C LEU A 61 -9.64 -10.22 1.63
N LYS A 62 -10.43 -11.17 1.11
CA LYS A 62 -11.87 -11.04 0.91
C LYS A 62 -12.60 -12.22 1.52
N LEU A 63 -13.39 -11.99 2.56
CA LEU A 63 -14.19 -13.04 3.19
C LEU A 63 -15.68 -12.75 3.04
N VAL A 64 -16.49 -13.79 2.83
CA VAL A 64 -17.95 -13.63 2.78
C VAL A 64 -18.46 -13.19 4.15
N GLU A 65 -19.33 -12.18 4.19
CA GLU A 65 -19.88 -11.65 5.44
C GLU A 65 -21.37 -11.32 5.28
N ASN A 66 -22.19 -11.67 6.27
CA ASN A 66 -23.62 -11.38 6.30
C ASN A 66 -24.03 -10.65 7.59
N PRO A 67 -23.87 -9.32 7.65
CA PRO A 67 -24.22 -8.52 8.82
C PRO A 67 -25.72 -8.58 9.17
N THR A 68 -26.59 -8.93 8.21
CA THR A 68 -28.04 -9.05 8.46
C THR A 68 -28.40 -10.20 9.40
N THR A 69 -27.50 -11.16 9.55
CA THR A 69 -27.61 -12.28 10.52
C THR A 69 -27.05 -11.92 11.90
N GLY A 70 -26.45 -10.74 12.01
CA GLY A 70 -25.74 -10.25 13.18
C GLY A 70 -24.28 -10.69 13.29
N TYR A 71 -23.80 -11.53 12.38
CA TYR A 71 -22.40 -11.95 12.34
C TYR A 71 -21.51 -10.97 11.57
N SER A 72 -20.28 -10.82 12.04
CA SER A 72 -19.20 -10.08 11.38
C SER A 72 -17.86 -10.76 11.65
N TRP A 73 -16.89 -10.54 10.77
CA TRP A 73 -15.52 -10.97 11.01
C TRP A 73 -14.82 -10.06 12.01
N ASP A 74 -14.23 -10.67 13.04
CA ASP A 74 -13.26 -10.06 13.95
C ASP A 74 -11.86 -10.53 13.50
N MET A 75 -11.14 -9.65 12.80
CA MET A 75 -9.86 -9.94 12.16
C MET A 75 -8.70 -9.41 13.01
N THR A 76 -7.76 -10.29 13.35
CA THR A 76 -6.52 -9.94 14.03
C THR A 76 -5.38 -9.82 13.02
N ILE A 77 -4.83 -8.61 12.90
CA ILE A 77 -3.64 -8.32 12.08
C ILE A 77 -2.42 -8.22 13.01
N PRO A 78 -1.41 -9.10 12.87
CA PRO A 78 -0.24 -9.11 13.76
C PRO A 78 0.71 -7.93 13.50
N GLU A 79 1.50 -7.59 14.53
CA GLU A 79 2.55 -6.57 14.42
C GLU A 79 3.58 -6.98 13.34
N GLY A 80 3.77 -6.14 12.31
CA GLY A 80 4.62 -6.41 11.15
C GLY A 80 3.87 -6.47 9.82
N LEU A 81 2.54 -6.54 9.89
CA LEU A 81 1.64 -6.21 8.80
C LEU A 81 0.95 -4.87 9.11
N THR A 82 0.74 -4.01 8.10
CA THR A 82 0.03 -2.73 8.26
C THR A 82 -1.35 -2.82 7.63
N LEU A 83 -2.40 -2.53 8.38
CA LEU A 83 -3.76 -2.44 7.84
C LEU A 83 -3.95 -1.08 7.15
N GLU A 84 -4.11 -1.10 5.83
CA GLU A 84 -4.35 0.10 5.02
C GLU A 84 -5.84 0.43 4.93
N SER A 85 -6.70 -0.59 4.83
CA SER A 85 -8.15 -0.41 4.83
C SER A 85 -8.89 -1.66 5.29
N ASP A 86 -10.05 -1.45 5.90
CA ASP A 86 -11.02 -2.45 6.33
C ASP A 86 -12.40 -1.94 5.91
N GLU A 87 -13.08 -2.69 5.03
CA GLU A 87 -14.39 -2.29 4.51
C GLU A 87 -15.31 -3.48 4.24
N TYR A 88 -16.59 -3.29 4.54
CA TYR A 88 -17.64 -4.20 4.07
C TYR A 88 -18.25 -3.69 2.77
N ILE A 89 -18.28 -4.57 1.76
CA ILE A 89 -18.91 -4.34 0.46
C ILE A 89 -20.25 -5.09 0.43
N ALA A 90 -21.34 -4.34 0.38
CA ALA A 90 -22.68 -4.90 0.22
C ALA A 90 -22.83 -5.61 -1.15
N PRO A 91 -23.65 -6.67 -1.25
CA PRO A 91 -23.84 -7.37 -2.51
C PRO A 91 -24.62 -6.51 -3.51
N ASP A 92 -24.27 -6.65 -4.79
CA ASP A 92 -25.00 -6.01 -5.89
C ASP A 92 -26.25 -6.83 -6.25
N THR A 93 -27.27 -6.77 -5.39
CA THR A 93 -28.54 -7.48 -5.58
C THR A 93 -29.68 -6.81 -4.81
N GLU A 94 -30.91 -6.96 -5.31
CA GLU A 94 -32.13 -6.51 -4.63
C GLU A 94 -32.63 -7.50 -3.56
N LEU A 95 -31.97 -8.66 -3.41
CA LEU A 95 -32.35 -9.69 -2.45
C LEU A 95 -31.99 -9.25 -1.02
N ALA A 96 -33.03 -8.97 -0.22
CA ALA A 96 -32.87 -8.68 1.20
C ALA A 96 -32.18 -9.84 1.94
N GLY A 97 -31.15 -9.53 2.72
CA GLY A 97 -30.40 -10.51 3.51
C GLY A 97 -29.32 -11.26 2.72
N ALA A 98 -29.08 -10.92 1.45
CA ALA A 98 -27.96 -11.46 0.70
C ALA A 98 -26.62 -11.15 1.40
N PRO A 99 -25.68 -12.12 1.45
CA PRO A 99 -24.35 -11.88 2.01
C PRO A 99 -23.55 -10.94 1.10
N GLY A 100 -22.70 -10.12 1.70
CA GLY A 100 -21.71 -9.30 1.00
C GLY A 100 -20.31 -9.85 1.21
N THR A 101 -19.32 -8.96 1.19
CA THR A 101 -17.91 -9.33 1.35
C THR A 101 -17.20 -8.32 2.23
N HIS A 102 -16.50 -8.80 3.25
CA HIS A 102 -15.56 -7.99 4.02
C HIS A 102 -14.20 -8.01 3.32
N VAL A 103 -13.57 -6.85 3.16
CA VAL A 103 -12.30 -6.69 2.45
C VAL A 103 -11.28 -5.97 3.34
N TRP A 104 -10.12 -6.59 3.49
CA TRP A 104 -8.94 -5.98 4.10
C TRP A 104 -7.87 -5.75 3.04
N HIS A 105 -7.26 -4.57 3.05
CA HIS A 105 -6.01 -4.29 2.34
C HIS A 105 -4.89 -4.13 3.37
N ILE A 106 -3.86 -4.96 3.26
CA ILE A 106 -2.82 -5.12 4.27
C ILE A 106 -1.47 -5.06 3.57
N GLU A 107 -0.56 -4.21 4.05
CA GLU A 107 0.82 -4.15 3.57
C GLU A 107 1.71 -5.12 4.36
N ALA A 108 2.57 -5.86 3.65
CA ALA A 108 3.64 -6.66 4.22
C ALA A 108 4.83 -5.78 4.68
N ALA A 109 4.64 -5.07 5.79
CA ALA A 109 5.49 -3.96 6.20
C ALA A 109 6.87 -4.34 6.76
N THR A 110 7.05 -5.56 7.29
CA THR A 110 8.36 -6.04 7.77
C THR A 110 8.59 -7.51 7.42
N PRO A 111 9.83 -7.96 7.17
CA PRO A 111 10.12 -9.38 6.97
C PRO A 111 9.85 -10.21 8.23
N GLY A 112 9.28 -11.39 8.06
CA GLY A 112 8.89 -12.26 9.17
C GLY A 112 7.84 -13.30 8.78
N THR A 113 7.35 -14.05 9.76
CA THR A 113 6.21 -14.96 9.59
C THR A 113 5.05 -14.45 10.43
N TYR A 114 3.91 -14.27 9.78
CA TYR A 114 2.72 -13.66 10.37
C TYR A 114 1.49 -14.51 10.10
N THR A 115 0.59 -14.59 11.08
CA THR A 115 -0.70 -15.25 10.92
C THR A 115 -1.80 -14.20 10.98
N LEU A 116 -2.62 -14.13 9.93
CA LEU A 116 -3.89 -13.44 9.94
C LEU A 116 -4.94 -14.39 10.52
N ASP A 117 -5.62 -13.96 11.59
CA ASP A 117 -6.60 -14.77 12.30
C ASP A 117 -7.97 -14.08 12.33
N GLY A 118 -8.96 -14.67 11.68
CA GLY A 118 -10.33 -14.18 11.63
C GLY A 118 -11.30 -15.06 12.42
N LYS A 119 -12.24 -14.43 13.14
CA LYS A 119 -13.35 -15.12 13.81
C LYS A 119 -14.68 -14.54 13.35
N TYR A 120 -15.59 -15.38 12.87
CA TYR A 120 -16.91 -14.96 12.44
C TYR A 120 -17.90 -15.06 13.61
N ILE A 121 -18.21 -13.93 14.24
CA ILE A 121 -18.89 -13.87 15.54
C ILE A 121 -20.05 -12.87 15.53
N ARG A 122 -20.93 -13.00 16.53
CA ARG A 122 -21.85 -11.94 16.93
C ARG A 122 -21.21 -11.16 18.08
N PRO A 123 -20.80 -9.89 17.90
CA PRO A 123 -20.02 -9.17 18.91
C PRO A 123 -20.70 -9.02 20.29
N TRP A 124 -22.02 -9.17 20.37
CA TRP A 124 -22.79 -9.09 21.62
C TRP A 124 -23.00 -10.43 22.33
N GLU A 125 -22.73 -11.56 21.68
CA GLU A 125 -22.82 -12.89 22.29
C GLU A 125 -21.47 -13.25 22.92
N ALA A 126 -21.19 -12.65 24.07
CA ALA A 126 -19.97 -12.94 24.84
C ALA A 126 -19.85 -14.46 25.09
N ASP A 127 -18.63 -14.98 24.93
CA ASP A 127 -18.25 -16.38 25.16
C ASP A 127 -18.88 -17.41 24.20
N ALA A 128 -19.56 -16.99 23.13
CA ALA A 128 -19.98 -17.89 22.07
C ALA A 128 -18.78 -18.32 21.21
N GLU A 129 -18.73 -19.59 20.83
CA GLU A 129 -17.76 -20.08 19.85
C GLU A 129 -18.03 -19.41 18.48
N PRO A 130 -16.97 -19.03 17.73
CA PRO A 130 -17.13 -18.50 16.38
C PRO A 130 -17.90 -19.47 15.48
N ALA A 131 -18.79 -18.93 14.65
CA ALA A 131 -19.49 -19.74 13.66
C ALA A 131 -18.52 -20.27 12.60
N GLU A 132 -17.52 -19.46 12.27
CA GLU A 132 -16.44 -19.81 11.35
C GLU A 132 -15.13 -19.17 11.83
N THR A 133 -14.00 -19.78 11.45
CA THR A 133 -12.66 -19.26 11.71
C THR A 133 -11.87 -19.25 10.42
N TYR A 134 -11.05 -18.23 10.24
CA TYR A 134 -10.14 -18.10 9.12
C TYR A 134 -8.71 -17.96 9.62
N THR A 135 -7.77 -18.67 9.02
CA THR A 135 -6.35 -18.46 9.23
C THR A 135 -5.61 -18.37 7.90
N LEU A 136 -4.62 -17.48 7.82
CA LEU A 136 -3.70 -17.40 6.69
C LEU A 136 -2.31 -17.07 7.20
N GLU A 137 -1.34 -17.94 6.91
CA GLU A 137 0.05 -17.68 7.24
C GLU A 137 0.75 -17.01 6.06
N VAL A 138 1.43 -15.90 6.31
CA VAL A 138 2.27 -15.22 5.32
C VAL A 138 3.70 -15.15 5.81
N ILE A 139 4.61 -15.59 4.95
CA ILE A 139 6.06 -15.50 5.13
C ILE A 139 6.55 -14.34 4.26
N VAL A 140 6.90 -13.24 4.90
CA VAL A 140 7.41 -12.03 4.27
C VAL A 140 8.93 -12.13 4.17
N GLY A 141 9.45 -12.21 2.94
CA GLY A 141 10.87 -12.31 2.61
C GLY A 141 11.58 -10.97 2.49
#